data_AF-A0A447MXZ5-F1
#
_entry.id   AF-A0A447MXZ5-F1
#
_cell.length_a   1.000
_cell.length_b   1.000
_cell.length_c   1.000
_cell.angle_alpha   90.00
_cell.angle_beta   90.00
_cell.angle_gamma   90.00
#
_symmetry.space_group_name_H-M   'P 1'
#
loop_
_entity.id
_entity.type
_entity.pdbx_description
1 polymer ?
#
loop_
_entity_poly.entity_id
_entity_poly.type
_entity_poly.pdbx_seq_one_letter_code
_entity_poly.pdbx_strand_id
1 'polypeptide(L)'
;MIIQDKRFSADGQIDYQLDIMTAAVGWFGDTLLTNGAIYPQHSAPKGWLRLRLLNGCNARSLNIAASDNRPLYVIASDGGLLAEPVKVTELPLLMGERFEVLVDISDGKAFDLVTLPVSQMGMAIAPFDKPHPVMRIQPLRITASGTLPDTLTTMPALPLLEGLTVRNLKLSMDPRLDMMGMQMLMKKYGAQAMSGMNHDSMNAHMQGGNMGHGEMDHGNMDHSGMNHGAMGNMNHGGKFDFHNANFINGQVFDMNKPMFAAQKGRHERWVISGVGDMMLHPFHIHGTQFRILSENGKAPAAHRTGWKDTVRVEGGISEVLVKFDHDAPKEHAYMAHCHLLEHEDTGMMLGFTV
;
A
#
# COMPACT_ATOMS: atom_id res chain seq x y z
N MET A 1 -14.12 -7.90 8.33
CA MET A 1 -13.06 -8.90 8.10
C MET A 1 -11.76 -8.15 7.94
N ILE A 2 -10.91 -8.26 8.95
CA ILE A 2 -9.61 -7.59 9.04
C ILE A 2 -8.56 -8.63 8.69
N ILE A 3 -7.74 -8.35 7.68
CA ILE A 3 -6.68 -9.23 7.21
C ILE A 3 -5.35 -8.59 7.56
N GLN A 4 -4.46 -9.34 8.22
CA GLN A 4 -3.17 -8.84 8.69
C GLN A 4 -2.12 -9.95 8.56
N ASP A 5 -0.88 -9.62 8.22
CA ASP A 5 0.24 -10.54 8.41
C ASP A 5 1.03 -10.23 9.69
N LYS A 6 1.66 -11.27 10.25
CA LYS A 6 2.60 -11.16 11.37
C LYS A 6 3.75 -12.15 11.22
N ARG A 7 4.88 -11.81 11.85
CA ARG A 7 6.00 -12.72 12.09
C ARG A 7 6.12 -12.98 13.58
N PHE A 8 6.46 -14.20 13.94
CA PHE A 8 6.64 -14.61 15.33
C PHE A 8 8.06 -15.14 15.57
N SER A 9 8.62 -14.87 16.75
CA SER A 9 9.87 -15.47 17.22
C SER A 9 9.65 -16.93 17.64
N ALA A 10 10.74 -17.67 17.86
CA ALA A 10 10.69 -19.09 18.22
C ALA A 10 9.96 -19.39 19.54
N ASP A 11 9.88 -18.41 20.45
CA ASP A 11 9.13 -18.46 21.70
C ASP A 11 7.67 -17.99 21.58
N GLY A 12 7.21 -17.69 20.36
CA GLY A 12 5.83 -17.35 20.04
C GLY A 12 5.44 -15.89 20.23
N GLN A 13 6.39 -14.99 20.55
CA GLN A 13 6.13 -13.55 20.62
C GLN A 13 6.05 -12.92 19.23
N ILE A 14 5.39 -11.77 19.11
CA ILE A 14 5.42 -10.98 17.87
C ILE A 14 6.82 -10.42 17.67
N ASP A 15 7.44 -10.71 16.52
CA ASP A 15 8.78 -10.26 16.16
C ASP A 15 8.72 -8.95 15.35
N TYR A 16 8.25 -7.88 16.00
CA TYR A 16 8.25 -6.55 15.43
C TYR A 16 9.59 -5.86 15.63
N GLN A 17 10.13 -5.26 14.57
CA GLN A 17 11.32 -4.43 14.61
C GLN A 17 11.17 -3.27 13.62
N LEU A 18 11.54 -2.07 14.08
CA LEU A 18 11.79 -0.93 13.22
C LEU A 18 13.31 -0.82 13.04
N ASP A 19 13.82 -1.34 11.92
CA ASP A 19 15.24 -1.37 11.56
C ASP A 19 15.46 -0.83 10.14
N ILE A 20 16.70 -0.78 9.67
CA ILE A 20 17.03 -0.24 8.33
C ILE A 20 16.29 -0.98 7.21
N MET A 21 16.10 -2.31 7.34
CA MET A 21 15.38 -3.07 6.32
C MET A 21 13.89 -2.72 6.36
N THR A 22 13.26 -2.77 7.55
CA THR A 22 11.81 -2.51 7.65
C THR A 22 11.46 -1.03 7.40
N ALA A 23 12.34 -0.09 7.72
CA ALA A 23 12.18 1.33 7.37
C ALA A 23 12.22 1.59 5.85
N ALA A 24 12.81 0.69 5.05
CA ALA A 24 12.89 0.81 3.60
C ALA A 24 11.79 0.03 2.87
N VAL A 25 11.44 -1.17 3.32
CA VAL A 25 10.53 -2.08 2.58
C VAL A 25 9.28 -2.46 3.38
N GLY A 26 9.17 -1.96 4.61
CA GLY A 26 8.10 -2.25 5.54
C GLY A 26 8.29 -3.53 6.37
N TRP A 27 7.56 -3.61 7.47
CA TRP A 27 7.48 -4.82 8.29
C TRP A 27 6.42 -5.77 7.71
N PHE A 28 6.85 -7.00 7.44
CA PHE A 28 6.00 -8.07 6.93
C PHE A 28 6.38 -9.41 7.56
N GLY A 29 5.42 -10.33 7.56
CA GLY A 29 5.56 -11.66 8.12
C GLY A 29 5.18 -12.77 7.16
N ASP A 30 5.15 -13.98 7.70
CA ASP A 30 4.84 -15.24 7.03
C ASP A 30 3.49 -15.83 7.47
N THR A 31 2.86 -15.26 8.49
CA THR A 31 1.61 -15.76 9.07
C THR A 31 0.47 -14.80 8.79
N LEU A 32 -0.51 -15.24 8.00
CA LEU A 32 -1.72 -14.45 7.72
C LEU A 32 -2.81 -14.70 8.76
N LEU A 33 -3.40 -13.63 9.28
CA LEU A 33 -4.48 -13.61 10.24
C LEU A 33 -5.72 -12.97 9.64
N THR A 34 -6.88 -13.55 9.94
CA THR A 34 -8.20 -13.03 9.60
C THR A 34 -9.00 -12.83 10.88
N ASN A 35 -9.29 -11.58 11.23
CA ASN A 35 -9.83 -11.19 12.55
C ASN A 35 -9.03 -11.79 13.72
N GLY A 36 -7.70 -11.90 13.57
CA GLY A 36 -6.81 -12.48 14.58
C GLY A 36 -6.68 -14.01 14.59
N ALA A 37 -7.46 -14.73 13.78
CA ALA A 37 -7.36 -16.19 13.65
C ALA A 37 -6.56 -16.61 12.41
N ILE A 38 -5.82 -17.71 12.51
CA ILE A 38 -5.17 -18.33 11.34
C ILE A 38 -6.22 -19.14 10.58
N TYR A 39 -6.46 -18.78 9.31
CA TYR A 39 -7.38 -19.46 8.38
C TYR A 39 -8.72 -19.92 9.00
N PRO A 40 -9.56 -18.99 9.50
CA PRO A 40 -10.85 -19.34 10.08
C PRO A 40 -11.84 -19.80 9.01
N GLN A 41 -12.92 -20.44 9.47
CA GLN A 41 -14.12 -20.67 8.67
C GLN A 41 -15.27 -19.75 9.12
N HIS A 42 -16.13 -19.37 8.19
CA HIS A 42 -17.37 -18.65 8.47
C HIS A 42 -18.56 -19.33 7.80
N SER A 43 -19.56 -19.68 8.60
CA SER A 43 -20.80 -20.25 8.10
C SER A 43 -21.80 -19.17 7.72
N ALA A 44 -22.30 -19.19 6.48
CA ALA A 44 -23.18 -18.14 5.95
C ALA A 44 -24.43 -18.73 5.26
N PRO A 45 -25.62 -18.11 5.39
CA PRO A 45 -26.82 -18.54 4.66
C PRO A 45 -26.67 -18.39 3.13
N LYS A 46 -27.30 -19.27 2.35
CA LYS A 46 -27.32 -19.21 0.88
C LYS A 46 -27.91 -17.89 0.38
N GLY A 47 -27.37 -17.33 -0.69
CA GLY A 47 -27.76 -16.01 -1.20
C GLY A 47 -26.55 -15.08 -1.24
N TRP A 48 -26.77 -13.80 -0.98
CA TRP A 48 -25.70 -12.80 -0.94
C TRP A 48 -25.02 -12.75 0.42
N LEU A 49 -23.70 -12.98 0.43
CA LEU A 49 -22.84 -12.73 1.58
C LEU A 49 -22.14 -11.38 1.42
N ARG A 50 -22.36 -10.46 2.37
CA ARG A 50 -21.66 -9.17 2.44
C ARG A 50 -20.41 -9.28 3.31
N LEU A 51 -19.25 -8.95 2.75
CA LEU A 51 -17.97 -8.90 3.46
C LEU A 51 -17.46 -7.47 3.50
N ARG A 52 -17.11 -6.98 4.70
CA ARG A 52 -16.39 -5.70 4.88
C ARG A 52 -14.91 -5.99 5.03
N LEU A 53 -14.13 -5.75 3.99
CA LEU A 53 -12.72 -6.06 3.93
C LEU A 53 -11.94 -4.87 4.51
N LEU A 54 -10.91 -5.17 5.31
CA LEU A 54 -9.90 -4.21 5.76
C LEU A 54 -8.53 -4.87 5.61
N ASN A 55 -7.62 -4.22 4.89
CA ASN A 55 -6.20 -4.56 4.98
C ASN A 55 -5.60 -3.81 6.17
N GLY A 56 -5.33 -4.55 7.25
CA GLY A 56 -4.70 -4.02 8.46
C GLY A 56 -3.23 -4.44 8.58
N CYS A 57 -2.58 -4.85 7.49
CA CYS A 57 -1.14 -5.09 7.46
C CYS A 57 -0.38 -3.77 7.61
N ASN A 58 0.83 -3.83 8.19
CA ASN A 58 1.72 -2.67 8.27
C ASN A 58 2.20 -2.22 6.88
N ALA A 59 2.63 -3.17 6.06
CA ALA A 59 3.27 -2.88 4.77
C ALA A 59 2.78 -3.71 3.59
N ARG A 60 2.11 -4.83 3.83
CA ARG A 60 1.71 -5.77 2.77
C ARG A 60 0.44 -5.29 2.06
N SER A 61 0.54 -5.05 0.75
CA SER A 61 -0.66 -4.97 -0.10
C SER A 61 -1.25 -6.37 -0.33
N LEU A 62 -2.56 -6.43 -0.53
CA LEU A 62 -3.31 -7.66 -0.77
C LEU A 62 -4.01 -7.60 -2.13
N ASN A 63 -4.35 -8.77 -2.69
CA ASN A 63 -5.20 -8.87 -3.88
C ASN A 63 -6.23 -9.99 -3.69
N ILE A 64 -7.46 -9.62 -3.31
CA ILE A 64 -8.47 -10.55 -2.82
C ILE A 64 -9.23 -11.20 -3.97
N ALA A 65 -9.36 -12.53 -3.94
CA ALA A 65 -10.13 -13.30 -4.92
C ALA A 65 -10.85 -14.48 -4.25
N ALA A 66 -11.72 -15.17 -4.99
CA ALA A 66 -12.30 -16.44 -4.57
C ALA A 66 -11.57 -17.63 -5.20
N SER A 67 -11.37 -18.70 -4.44
CA SER A 67 -10.60 -19.89 -4.87
C SER A 67 -11.18 -20.62 -6.09
N ASP A 68 -12.47 -20.44 -6.37
CA ASP A 68 -13.17 -21.01 -7.51
C ASP A 68 -13.49 -19.98 -8.61
N ASN A 69 -12.86 -18.79 -8.53
CA ASN A 69 -13.01 -17.67 -9.45
C ASN A 69 -14.44 -17.07 -9.50
N ARG A 70 -15.30 -17.36 -8.53
CA ARG A 70 -16.59 -16.65 -8.44
C ARG A 70 -16.35 -15.14 -8.24
N PRO A 71 -17.16 -14.28 -8.86
CA PRO A 71 -16.94 -12.84 -8.82
C PRO A 71 -17.20 -12.24 -7.43
N LEU A 72 -16.51 -11.14 -7.15
CA LEU A 72 -16.80 -10.22 -6.05
C LEU A 72 -17.53 -9.00 -6.62
N TYR A 73 -18.63 -8.60 -5.99
CA TYR A 73 -19.38 -7.40 -6.37
C TYR A 73 -19.08 -6.28 -5.39
N VAL A 74 -18.18 -5.37 -5.76
CA VAL A 74 -17.80 -4.24 -4.91
C VAL A 74 -18.97 -3.26 -4.84
N ILE A 75 -19.41 -2.95 -3.63
CA ILE A 75 -20.54 -2.05 -3.36
C ILE A 75 -20.15 -0.79 -2.58
N ALA A 76 -19.00 -0.79 -1.91
CA ALA A 76 -18.49 0.36 -1.17
C ALA A 76 -16.97 0.37 -1.15
N SER A 77 -16.40 1.56 -1.04
CA SER A 77 -14.98 1.84 -0.75
C SER A 77 -14.83 2.49 0.63
N ASP A 78 -13.65 3.01 0.95
CA ASP A 78 -13.31 3.59 2.26
C ASP A 78 -14.38 4.51 2.87
N GLY A 79 -14.94 5.41 2.05
CA GLY A 79 -15.86 6.45 2.45
C GLY A 79 -17.34 6.16 2.18
N GLY A 80 -17.69 4.95 1.75
CA GLY A 80 -19.07 4.53 1.58
C GLY A 80 -19.41 3.93 0.21
N LEU A 81 -20.71 3.90 -0.09
CA LEU A 81 -21.26 3.20 -1.26
C LEU A 81 -20.75 3.77 -2.58
N LEU A 82 -20.51 2.88 -3.55
CA LEU A 82 -20.36 3.22 -4.97
C LEU A 82 -21.72 3.59 -5.57
N ALA A 83 -21.75 4.17 -6.78
CA ALA A 83 -23.02 4.48 -7.44
C ALA A 83 -23.82 3.21 -7.80
N GLU A 84 -23.12 2.18 -8.27
CA GLU A 84 -23.63 0.88 -8.67
C GLU A 84 -22.60 -0.21 -8.31
N PRO A 85 -23.00 -1.49 -8.19
CA PRO A 85 -22.06 -2.57 -7.93
C PRO A 85 -21.05 -2.76 -9.06
N VAL A 86 -19.76 -2.83 -8.73
CA VAL A 86 -18.70 -3.12 -9.69
C VAL A 86 -18.24 -4.57 -9.54
N LYS A 87 -18.49 -5.38 -10.56
CA LYS A 87 -18.07 -6.78 -10.60
C LYS A 87 -16.58 -6.90 -10.88
N VAL A 88 -15.85 -7.64 -10.06
CA VAL A 88 -14.43 -7.95 -10.23
C VAL A 88 -14.14 -9.43 -9.97
N THR A 89 -13.06 -9.96 -10.53
CA THR A 89 -12.55 -11.31 -10.24
C THR A 89 -11.46 -11.29 -9.17
N GLU A 90 -10.75 -10.18 -9.07
CA GLU A 90 -9.71 -9.91 -8.08
C GLU A 90 -9.83 -8.45 -7.62
N LEU A 91 -9.45 -8.17 -6.37
CA LEU A 91 -9.60 -6.88 -5.73
C LEU A 91 -8.32 -6.48 -4.99
N PRO A 92 -7.47 -5.64 -5.62
CA PRO A 92 -6.34 -5.03 -4.94
C PRO A 92 -6.80 -4.19 -3.75
N LEU A 93 -6.12 -4.35 -2.61
CA LEU A 93 -6.45 -3.70 -1.34
C LEU A 93 -5.16 -3.23 -0.66
N LEU A 94 -4.94 -1.91 -0.63
CA LEU A 94 -3.76 -1.30 0.00
C LEU A 94 -3.91 -1.25 1.52
N MET A 95 -2.79 -1.05 2.23
CA MET A 95 -2.76 -0.90 3.68
C MET A 95 -3.69 0.24 4.12
N GLY A 96 -4.59 -0.03 5.06
CA GLY A 96 -5.60 0.92 5.55
C GLY A 96 -6.89 0.99 4.73
N GLU A 97 -6.93 0.44 3.51
CA GLU A 97 -8.13 0.50 2.67
C GLU A 97 -9.24 -0.43 3.14
N ARG A 98 -10.48 -0.02 2.81
CA ARG A 98 -11.68 -0.85 2.98
C ARG A 98 -12.45 -0.92 1.68
N PHE A 99 -12.93 -2.13 1.39
CA PHE A 99 -13.99 -2.34 0.40
C PHE A 99 -15.07 -3.22 1.02
N GLU A 100 -16.32 -2.94 0.68
CA GLU A 100 -17.40 -3.88 0.93
C GLU A 100 -17.78 -4.60 -0.35
N VAL A 101 -17.86 -5.92 -0.29
CA VAL A 101 -18.22 -6.76 -1.42
C VAL A 101 -19.40 -7.66 -1.09
N LEU A 102 -20.23 -7.94 -2.09
CA LEU A 102 -21.17 -9.05 -2.07
C LEU A 102 -20.62 -10.23 -2.86
N VAL A 103 -20.80 -11.43 -2.35
CA VAL A 103 -20.44 -12.69 -3.02
C VAL A 103 -21.66 -13.60 -3.05
N ASP A 104 -21.97 -14.15 -4.21
CA ASP A 104 -23.08 -15.09 -4.36
C ASP A 104 -22.67 -16.48 -3.86
N ILE A 105 -23.40 -17.00 -2.88
CA ILE A 105 -23.21 -18.34 -2.29
C ILE A 105 -24.49 -19.19 -2.39
N SER A 106 -25.38 -18.85 -3.32
CA SER A 106 -26.65 -19.55 -3.56
C SER A 106 -26.46 -21.00 -4.02
N ASP A 107 -25.35 -21.29 -4.69
CA ASP A 107 -24.99 -22.64 -5.15
C ASP A 107 -24.74 -23.63 -3.99
N GLY A 108 -24.53 -23.12 -2.77
CA GLY A 108 -24.27 -23.93 -1.59
C GLY A 108 -22.91 -24.61 -1.57
N LYS A 109 -21.99 -24.24 -2.47
CA LYS A 109 -20.63 -24.80 -2.50
C LYS A 109 -19.71 -23.97 -1.63
N ALA A 110 -18.97 -24.63 -0.74
CA ALA A 110 -17.94 -23.97 0.02
C ALA A 110 -16.82 -23.50 -0.92
N PHE A 111 -16.20 -22.36 -0.64
CA PHE A 111 -15.02 -21.85 -1.34
C PHE A 111 -14.12 -21.10 -0.33
N ASP A 112 -12.87 -20.82 -0.70
CA ASP A 112 -12.00 -19.97 0.10
C ASP A 112 -11.97 -18.56 -0.47
N LEU A 113 -11.97 -17.57 0.41
CA LEU A 113 -11.42 -16.28 0.05
C LEU A 113 -9.90 -16.39 0.14
N VAL A 114 -9.20 -15.91 -0.88
CA VAL A 114 -7.74 -15.97 -0.99
C VAL A 114 -7.17 -14.57 -1.23
N THR A 115 -5.89 -14.37 -0.89
CA THR A 115 -5.08 -13.27 -1.45
C THR A 115 -4.12 -13.84 -2.49
N LEU A 116 -4.09 -13.24 -3.67
CA LEU A 116 -3.16 -13.58 -4.74
C LEU A 116 -1.78 -12.93 -4.49
N PRO A 117 -0.69 -13.46 -5.08
CA PRO A 117 0.60 -12.80 -5.06
C PRO A 117 0.53 -11.38 -5.63
N VAL A 118 1.25 -10.46 -5.01
CA VAL A 118 1.31 -9.05 -5.43
C VAL A 118 2.69 -8.70 -5.96
N SER A 119 2.75 -7.82 -6.95
CA SER A 119 4.00 -7.18 -7.40
C SER A 119 4.37 -6.07 -6.44
N GLN A 120 4.88 -6.46 -5.28
CA GLN A 120 5.45 -5.58 -4.28
C GLN A 120 6.66 -6.28 -3.68
N MET A 121 7.74 -5.53 -3.56
CA MET A 121 8.99 -6.02 -3.01
C MET A 121 8.83 -6.66 -1.62
N GLY A 122 9.46 -7.82 -1.42
CA GLY A 122 9.36 -8.62 -0.19
C GLY A 122 8.03 -9.37 -0.02
N MET A 123 6.98 -9.00 -0.76
CA MET A 123 5.63 -9.52 -0.51
C MET A 123 5.32 -10.84 -1.23
N ALA A 124 6.17 -11.28 -2.16
CA ALA A 124 6.03 -12.57 -2.86
C ALA A 124 6.94 -13.68 -2.31
N ILE A 125 7.37 -13.57 -1.05
CA ILE A 125 8.09 -14.63 -0.34
C ILE A 125 7.08 -15.66 0.17
N ALA A 126 7.44 -16.96 0.08
CA ALA A 126 6.59 -18.04 0.60
C ALA A 126 6.17 -17.78 2.06
N PRO A 127 4.88 -17.99 2.41
CA PRO A 127 3.86 -18.69 1.63
C PRO A 127 3.05 -17.81 0.65
N PHE A 128 3.42 -16.54 0.47
CA PHE A 128 2.69 -15.57 -0.37
C PHE A 128 3.17 -15.52 -1.83
N ASP A 129 4.06 -16.43 -2.24
CA ASP A 129 4.45 -16.65 -3.63
C ASP A 129 3.33 -17.30 -4.47
N LYS A 130 2.23 -17.72 -3.82
CA LYS A 130 1.06 -18.38 -4.39
C LYS A 130 -0.23 -17.82 -3.79
N PRO A 131 -1.40 -18.10 -4.37
CA PRO A 131 -2.69 -17.79 -3.74
C PRO A 131 -2.75 -18.34 -2.31
N HIS A 132 -2.90 -17.46 -1.33
CA HIS A 132 -2.89 -17.80 0.09
C HIS A 132 -4.31 -17.72 0.67
N PRO A 133 -4.82 -18.77 1.35
CA PRO A 133 -6.13 -18.73 1.98
C PRO A 133 -6.22 -17.64 3.05
N VAL A 134 -7.34 -16.90 3.04
CA VAL A 134 -7.72 -15.90 4.05
C VAL A 134 -8.74 -16.49 5.01
N MET A 135 -9.82 -17.08 4.46
CA MET A 135 -10.86 -17.76 5.23
C MET A 135 -11.66 -18.74 4.36
N ARG A 136 -12.21 -19.78 4.97
CA ARG A 136 -13.20 -20.66 4.33
C ARG A 136 -14.60 -20.08 4.48
N ILE A 137 -15.36 -19.98 3.39
CA ILE A 137 -16.80 -19.73 3.44
C ILE A 137 -17.54 -21.07 3.36
N GLN A 138 -18.40 -21.33 4.35
CA GLN A 138 -19.18 -22.55 4.47
C GLN A 138 -20.69 -22.24 4.36
N PRO A 139 -21.32 -22.43 3.18
CA PRO A 139 -22.75 -22.19 3.05
C PRO A 139 -23.60 -23.11 3.93
N LEU A 140 -24.61 -22.53 4.57
CA LEU A 140 -25.65 -23.22 5.35
C LEU A 140 -26.82 -23.64 4.46
N ARG A 141 -27.76 -24.43 5.01
CA ARG A 141 -28.99 -24.83 4.29
C ARG A 141 -30.13 -23.81 4.39
N ILE A 142 -29.92 -22.72 5.09
CA ILE A 142 -30.87 -21.61 5.23
C ILE A 142 -30.60 -20.53 4.19
N THR A 143 -31.64 -19.80 3.78
CA THR A 143 -31.56 -18.75 2.76
C THR A 143 -31.47 -17.37 3.40
N ALA A 144 -30.59 -16.52 2.86
CA ALA A 144 -30.43 -15.12 3.22
C ALA A 144 -31.49 -14.27 2.50
N SER A 145 -31.95 -13.20 3.14
CA SER A 145 -32.90 -12.25 2.55
C SER A 145 -32.24 -11.05 1.85
N GLY A 146 -30.90 -10.97 1.89
CA GLY A 146 -30.15 -9.86 1.28
C GLY A 146 -30.28 -9.84 -0.24
N THR A 147 -30.26 -8.65 -0.81
CA THR A 147 -30.29 -8.41 -2.26
C THR A 147 -29.06 -7.62 -2.70
N LEU A 148 -28.79 -7.62 -4.01
CA LEU A 148 -27.81 -6.74 -4.65
C LEU A 148 -28.57 -5.76 -5.56
N PRO A 149 -28.81 -4.52 -5.13
CA PRO A 149 -29.48 -3.51 -5.96
C PRO A 149 -28.60 -3.06 -7.13
N ASP A 150 -29.21 -2.75 -8.27
CA ASP A 150 -28.50 -2.21 -9.44
C ASP A 150 -27.97 -0.78 -9.18
N THR A 151 -28.66 0.00 -8.34
CA THR A 151 -28.25 1.35 -7.93
C THR A 151 -28.13 1.40 -6.41
N LEU A 152 -27.02 1.94 -5.92
CA LEU A 152 -26.68 1.96 -4.49
C LEU A 152 -26.78 3.36 -3.89
N THR A 153 -26.22 4.37 -4.57
CA THR A 153 -26.32 5.77 -4.16
C THR A 153 -26.12 6.73 -5.34
N THR A 154 -26.42 8.00 -5.15
CA THR A 154 -26.07 9.07 -6.10
C THR A 154 -24.69 9.60 -5.78
N MET A 155 -23.73 9.42 -6.69
CA MET A 155 -22.39 9.98 -6.57
C MET A 155 -22.36 11.39 -7.19
N PRO A 156 -21.94 12.44 -6.46
CA PRO A 156 -21.84 13.78 -7.04
C PRO A 156 -20.78 13.81 -8.15
N ALA A 157 -21.06 14.58 -9.20
CA ALA A 157 -20.10 14.85 -10.26
C ALA A 157 -18.90 15.63 -9.72
N LEU A 158 -17.75 15.47 -10.37
CA LEU A 158 -16.57 16.29 -10.06
C LEU A 158 -16.83 17.76 -10.43
N PRO A 159 -16.42 18.72 -9.60
CA PRO A 159 -16.51 20.14 -9.93
C PRO A 159 -15.51 20.52 -11.04
N LEU A 160 -15.63 21.74 -11.56
CA LEU A 160 -14.60 22.33 -12.42
C LEU A 160 -13.28 22.42 -11.64
N LEU A 161 -12.20 21.93 -12.25
CA LEU A 161 -10.87 21.87 -11.62
C LEU A 161 -10.07 23.18 -11.78
N GLU A 162 -10.44 24.02 -12.75
CA GLU A 162 -9.80 25.32 -13.00
C GLU A 162 -9.98 26.26 -11.81
N GLY A 163 -8.90 26.93 -11.42
CA GLY A 163 -8.90 27.88 -10.29
C GLY A 163 -8.88 27.26 -8.90
N LEU A 164 -8.92 25.92 -8.77
CA LEU A 164 -8.73 25.25 -7.48
C LEU A 164 -7.28 25.38 -7.01
N THR A 165 -7.08 25.56 -5.70
CA THR A 165 -5.75 25.52 -5.08
C THR A 165 -5.09 24.17 -5.36
N VAL A 166 -3.84 24.18 -5.82
CA VAL A 166 -3.04 22.98 -6.07
C VAL A 166 -1.93 22.88 -5.02
N ARG A 167 -1.83 21.74 -4.34
CA ARG A 167 -0.74 21.45 -3.40
C ARG A 167 0.07 20.27 -3.91
N ASN A 168 1.39 20.44 -3.97
CA ASN A 168 2.32 19.39 -4.39
C ASN A 168 2.96 18.75 -3.16
N LEU A 169 2.89 17.43 -3.09
CA LEU A 169 3.45 16.60 -2.04
C LEU A 169 4.42 15.60 -2.69
N LYS A 170 5.71 15.87 -2.59
CA LYS A 170 6.75 14.98 -3.10
C LYS A 170 7.20 14.03 -2.00
N LEU A 171 6.92 12.75 -2.17
CA LEU A 171 7.46 11.67 -1.35
C LEU A 171 8.90 11.40 -1.77
N SER A 172 9.75 11.06 -0.80
CA SER A 172 11.11 10.62 -1.10
C SER A 172 11.70 9.85 0.08
N MET A 173 12.63 8.97 -0.23
CA MET A 173 13.42 8.20 0.73
C MET A 173 14.90 8.61 0.61
N ASP A 174 15.67 8.56 1.71
CA ASP A 174 17.12 8.74 1.65
C ASP A 174 17.72 7.61 0.79
N PRO A 175 18.49 7.93 -0.27
CA PRO A 175 19.04 6.90 -1.15
C PRO A 175 19.89 5.85 -0.44
N ARG A 176 20.51 6.20 0.70
CA ARG A 176 21.27 5.24 1.53
C ARG A 176 20.35 4.29 2.26
N LEU A 177 19.20 4.77 2.78
CA LEU A 177 18.19 3.91 3.41
C LEU A 177 17.67 2.90 2.39
N ASP A 178 17.22 3.37 1.23
CA ASP A 178 16.68 2.52 0.16
C ASP A 178 17.70 1.45 -0.23
N MET A 179 18.93 1.87 -0.61
CA MET A 179 19.99 0.94 -1.00
C MET A 179 20.35 -0.07 0.11
N MET A 180 20.53 0.37 1.37
CA MET A 180 20.90 -0.52 2.47
C MET A 180 19.77 -1.49 2.82
N GLY A 181 18.53 -1.01 2.88
CA GLY A 181 17.36 -1.83 3.14
C GLY A 181 17.16 -2.89 2.06
N MET A 182 17.33 -2.50 0.79
CA MET A 182 17.35 -3.41 -0.36
C MET A 182 18.39 -4.50 -0.23
N GLN A 183 19.64 -4.13 0.08
CA GLN A 183 20.73 -5.10 0.25
C GLN A 183 20.45 -6.07 1.39
N MET A 184 19.89 -5.60 2.50
CA MET A 184 19.51 -6.44 3.64
C MET A 184 18.38 -7.41 3.27
N LEU A 185 17.35 -6.93 2.56
CA LEU A 185 16.25 -7.76 2.08
C LEU A 185 16.76 -8.85 1.13
N MET A 186 17.56 -8.49 0.14
CA MET A 186 18.15 -9.42 -0.84
C MET A 186 19.11 -10.42 -0.19
N LYS A 187 19.90 -9.98 0.79
CA LYS A 187 20.76 -10.89 1.57
C LYS A 187 19.95 -11.90 2.37
N LYS A 188 18.78 -11.49 2.90
CA LYS A 188 17.93 -12.34 3.74
C LYS A 188 17.10 -13.34 2.94
N TYR A 189 16.54 -12.92 1.80
CA TYR A 189 15.54 -13.71 1.06
C TYR A 189 15.93 -14.03 -0.39
N GLY A 190 17.08 -13.54 -0.87
CA GLY A 190 17.57 -13.78 -2.23
C GLY A 190 16.66 -13.17 -3.30
N ALA A 191 16.75 -13.72 -4.52
CA ALA A 191 15.98 -13.24 -5.68
C ALA A 191 14.46 -13.29 -5.49
N GLN A 192 13.95 -14.16 -4.60
CA GLN A 192 12.52 -14.28 -4.32
C GLN A 192 11.92 -12.97 -3.79
N ALA A 193 12.70 -12.14 -3.12
CA ALA A 193 12.26 -10.83 -2.62
C ALA A 193 11.78 -9.88 -3.74
N MET A 194 12.23 -10.11 -4.98
CA MET A 194 11.88 -9.31 -6.15
C MET A 194 10.92 -10.03 -7.11
N SER A 195 10.38 -11.18 -6.71
CA SER A 195 9.47 -11.96 -7.56
C SER A 195 8.24 -11.14 -7.97
N GLY A 196 7.91 -11.14 -9.26
CA GLY A 196 6.78 -10.40 -9.82
C GLY A 196 7.03 -8.90 -10.07
N MET A 197 8.21 -8.37 -9.74
CA MET A 197 8.58 -6.98 -10.08
C MET A 197 9.04 -6.90 -11.55
N ASN A 198 8.72 -5.80 -12.23
CA ASN A 198 9.12 -5.59 -13.63
C ASN A 198 10.65 -5.41 -13.75
N HIS A 199 11.23 -5.86 -14.87
CA HIS A 199 12.67 -5.71 -15.16
C HIS A 199 13.15 -4.25 -15.10
N ASP A 200 12.33 -3.29 -15.55
CA ASP A 200 12.66 -1.86 -15.50
C ASP A 200 12.68 -1.34 -14.05
N SER A 201 11.77 -1.81 -13.20
CA SER A 201 11.75 -1.49 -11.77
C SER A 201 12.95 -2.10 -11.03
N MET A 202 13.39 -3.31 -11.42
CA MET A 202 14.62 -3.91 -10.89
C MET A 202 15.87 -3.12 -11.29
N ASN A 203 15.95 -2.62 -12.53
CA ASN A 203 17.07 -1.82 -13.01
C ASN A 203 17.09 -0.41 -12.39
N ALA A 204 15.94 0.22 -12.16
CA ALA A 204 15.85 1.55 -11.55
C ALA A 204 16.40 1.57 -10.11
N HIS A 205 16.12 0.54 -9.31
CA HIS A 205 16.72 0.40 -7.97
C HIS A 205 18.23 0.12 -8.00
N MET A 206 18.73 -0.57 -9.03
CA MET A 206 20.16 -0.83 -9.18
C MET A 206 20.95 0.36 -9.74
N GLN A 207 20.32 1.25 -10.53
CA GLN A 207 20.95 2.42 -11.15
C GLN A 207 20.95 3.67 -10.25
N GLY A 208 20.16 3.71 -9.17
CA GLY A 208 20.21 4.76 -8.16
C GLY A 208 21.58 4.89 -7.46
N GLY A 209 22.42 3.87 -7.57
CA GLY A 209 23.87 3.95 -7.33
C GLY A 209 24.62 4.16 -8.64
N ASN A 210 24.75 5.41 -9.10
CA ASN A 210 25.55 5.74 -10.28
C ASN A 210 27.05 5.45 -10.04
N MET A 211 27.47 4.21 -10.24
CA MET A 211 28.79 3.91 -10.83
C MET A 211 28.60 4.05 -12.34
N GLY A 212 29.07 5.15 -12.90
CA GLY A 212 29.00 5.40 -14.34
C GLY A 212 29.62 4.25 -15.12
N HIS A 213 28.80 3.51 -15.87
CA HIS A 213 29.28 2.61 -16.89
C HIS A 213 29.68 3.44 -18.11
N GLY A 214 30.95 3.86 -18.13
CA GLY A 214 31.63 4.14 -19.38
C GLY A 214 31.65 2.87 -20.24
N GLU A 215 31.41 3.05 -21.53
CA GLU A 215 31.54 2.02 -22.57
C GLU A 215 32.83 1.21 -22.36
N MET A 216 32.69 -0.10 -22.14
CA MET A 216 33.81 -1.03 -22.14
C MET A 216 33.61 -1.99 -23.31
N ASP A 217 34.31 -1.65 -24.39
CA ASP A 217 34.63 -2.51 -25.52
C ASP A 217 35.27 -3.82 -25.02
N HIS A 218 34.83 -4.96 -25.56
CA HIS A 218 35.31 -6.28 -25.15
C HIS A 218 36.70 -6.55 -25.75
N GLY A 219 37.72 -5.93 -25.17
CA GLY A 219 39.13 -6.19 -25.40
C GLY A 219 39.73 -7.11 -24.34
N ASN A 220 40.01 -8.35 -24.75
CA ASN A 220 40.80 -9.39 -24.11
C ASN A 220 41.81 -8.90 -23.03
N MET A 221 41.62 -9.27 -21.75
CA MET A 221 42.60 -9.06 -20.68
C MET A 221 42.65 -10.24 -19.70
N ASP A 222 43.88 -10.63 -19.42
CA ASP A 222 44.38 -11.76 -18.64
C ASP A 222 43.91 -11.77 -17.17
N HIS A 223 43.53 -12.96 -16.67
CA HIS A 223 43.12 -13.19 -15.28
C HIS A 223 44.34 -13.60 -14.45
N SER A 224 45.12 -12.63 -14.00
CA SER A 224 46.10 -12.88 -12.93
C SER A 224 46.20 -11.71 -11.95
N GLY A 225 45.50 -11.87 -10.82
CA GLY A 225 45.77 -11.11 -9.59
C GLY A 225 44.80 -9.97 -9.29
N MET A 226 43.60 -10.28 -8.80
CA MET A 226 42.86 -9.36 -7.95
C MET A 226 42.46 -10.03 -6.63
N ASN A 227 43.13 -9.57 -5.59
CA ASN A 227 42.91 -9.91 -4.19
C ASN A 227 41.56 -9.31 -3.75
N HIS A 228 40.54 -10.15 -3.52
CA HIS A 228 39.27 -9.73 -2.94
C HIS A 228 39.42 -9.53 -1.42
N GLY A 229 39.95 -8.38 -1.03
CA GLY A 229 40.06 -7.97 0.37
C GLY A 229 39.68 -6.51 0.56
N ALA A 230 38.59 -6.29 1.31
CA ALA A 230 38.22 -5.04 1.96
C ALA A 230 37.70 -3.87 1.09
N MET A 231 36.38 -3.88 0.82
CA MET A 231 35.60 -2.65 0.56
C MET A 231 34.29 -2.69 1.39
N GLY A 232 34.43 -2.89 2.70
CA GLY A 232 33.31 -2.94 3.64
C GLY A 232 33.62 -2.14 4.90
N ASN A 233 33.80 -0.82 4.76
CA ASN A 233 33.57 0.20 5.80
C ASN A 233 34.17 1.53 5.33
N MET A 234 33.46 2.27 4.47
CA MET A 234 33.69 3.71 4.37
C MET A 234 32.89 4.37 5.49
N ASN A 235 33.58 4.71 6.57
CA ASN A 235 33.03 5.38 7.74
C ASN A 235 32.73 6.86 7.40
N HIS A 236 31.52 7.14 6.91
CA HIS A 236 31.02 8.51 6.86
C HIS A 236 30.66 8.94 8.29
N GLY A 237 31.41 9.90 8.83
CA GLY A 237 31.27 10.39 10.20
C GLY A 237 29.82 10.74 10.56
N GLY A 238 29.31 10.05 11.59
CA GLY A 238 27.93 10.11 12.09
C GLY A 238 27.19 8.79 11.81
N LYS A 239 26.67 8.12 12.85
CA LYS A 239 25.77 6.97 12.67
C LYS A 239 24.62 7.41 11.74
N PHE A 240 24.43 6.72 10.62
CA PHE A 240 23.27 6.94 9.76
C PHE A 240 21.99 6.68 10.58
N ASP A 241 21.20 7.73 10.79
CA ASP A 241 19.93 7.65 11.52
C ASP A 241 18.78 7.46 10.52
N PHE A 242 18.25 6.25 10.46
CA PHE A 242 17.16 5.91 9.55
C PHE A 242 15.78 6.36 10.07
N HIS A 243 15.65 6.79 11.33
CA HIS A 243 14.36 7.26 11.88
C HIS A 243 13.88 8.56 11.25
N ASN A 244 14.73 9.23 10.49
CA ASN A 244 14.48 10.53 9.88
C ASN A 244 14.88 10.51 8.39
N ALA A 245 14.74 9.35 7.74
CA ALA A 245 15.23 9.10 6.39
C ALA A 245 14.13 8.97 5.34
N ASN A 246 12.86 9.16 5.72
CA ASN A 246 11.73 9.26 4.80
C ASN A 246 11.08 10.64 4.92
N PHE A 247 10.64 11.21 3.80
CA PHE A 247 10.30 12.64 3.72
C PHE A 247 9.04 12.91 2.91
N ILE A 248 8.39 14.04 3.24
CA ILE A 248 7.48 14.73 2.33
C ILE A 248 7.99 16.15 2.09
N ASN A 249 8.09 16.57 0.83
CA ASN A 249 8.63 17.87 0.42
C ASN A 249 10.03 18.15 1.00
N GLY A 250 10.87 17.12 1.09
CA GLY A 250 12.23 17.19 1.63
C GLY A 250 12.31 17.42 3.13
N GLN A 251 11.20 17.29 3.85
CA GLN A 251 11.13 17.43 5.31
C GLN A 251 10.69 16.11 5.93
N VAL A 252 11.33 15.77 7.05
CA VAL A 252 10.85 14.74 7.98
C VAL A 252 9.69 15.33 8.75
N PHE A 253 8.75 14.48 9.17
CA PHE A 253 7.67 14.88 10.05
C PHE A 253 8.18 15.66 11.29
N ASP A 254 7.64 16.87 11.49
CA ASP A 254 7.81 17.68 12.69
C ASP A 254 6.44 17.96 13.29
N MET A 255 6.13 17.25 14.39
CA MET A 255 4.85 17.37 15.10
C MET A 255 4.57 18.80 15.59
N ASN A 256 5.59 19.64 15.76
CA ASN A 256 5.43 21.02 16.25
C ASN A 256 5.25 22.04 15.13
N LYS A 257 5.34 21.62 13.87
CA LYS A 257 5.34 22.51 12.70
C LYS A 257 4.49 21.94 11.57
N PRO A 258 3.17 22.23 11.55
CA PRO A 258 2.34 21.95 10.39
C PRO A 258 2.91 22.59 9.13
N MET A 259 2.91 21.85 8.02
CA MET A 259 3.53 22.26 6.76
C MET A 259 2.76 23.39 6.07
N PHE A 260 1.42 23.39 6.19
CA PHE A 260 0.55 24.41 5.63
C PHE A 260 -0.83 24.45 6.33
N ALA A 261 -1.64 25.43 5.93
CA ALA A 261 -3.08 25.50 6.24
C ALA A 261 -3.89 25.25 4.96
N ALA A 262 -4.76 24.24 4.98
CA ALA A 262 -5.73 23.96 3.93
C ALA A 262 -7.00 24.80 4.14
N GLN A 263 -7.73 25.10 3.06
CA GLN A 263 -8.94 25.92 3.17
C GLN A 263 -10.14 25.08 3.59
N LYS A 264 -10.77 25.44 4.71
CA LYS A 264 -12.05 24.83 5.13
C LYS A 264 -13.17 25.06 4.11
N GLY A 265 -13.94 24.02 3.83
CA GLY A 265 -15.13 24.03 2.98
C GLY A 265 -14.86 24.27 1.49
N ARG A 266 -13.59 24.30 1.06
CA ARG A 266 -13.19 24.51 -0.34
C ARG A 266 -12.52 23.27 -0.89
N HIS A 267 -12.78 22.97 -2.16
CA HIS A 267 -12.06 21.91 -2.85
C HIS A 267 -10.63 22.35 -3.17
N GLU A 268 -9.69 21.44 -2.95
CA GLU A 268 -8.30 21.59 -3.37
C GLU A 268 -7.87 20.36 -4.16
N ARG A 269 -6.90 20.54 -5.05
CA ARG A 269 -6.24 19.45 -5.80
C ARG A 269 -4.91 19.15 -5.14
N TRP A 270 -4.75 17.96 -4.61
CA TRP A 270 -3.47 17.54 -4.04
C TRP A 270 -2.81 16.56 -5.01
N VAL A 271 -1.58 16.91 -5.41
CA VAL A 271 -0.75 16.16 -6.36
C VAL A 271 0.36 15.50 -5.55
N ILE A 272 0.34 14.16 -5.48
CA ILE A 272 1.26 13.36 -4.68
C ILE A 272 2.17 12.58 -5.62
N SER A 273 3.47 12.81 -5.50
CA SER A 273 4.49 12.22 -6.36
C SER A 273 5.38 11.27 -5.58
N GLY A 274 5.46 10.03 -6.03
CA GLY A 274 6.48 9.06 -5.62
C GLY A 274 7.62 8.96 -6.64
N VAL A 275 7.73 9.93 -7.56
CA VAL A 275 8.83 9.96 -8.53
C VAL A 275 10.14 10.20 -7.78
N GLY A 276 10.99 9.18 -7.74
CA GLY A 276 12.28 9.19 -7.05
C GLY A 276 12.64 7.84 -6.47
N ASP A 277 11.64 7.01 -6.16
CA ASP A 277 11.80 5.61 -5.72
C ASP A 277 10.69 4.74 -6.33
N MET A 278 10.81 3.43 -6.17
CA MET A 278 9.84 2.45 -6.68
C MET A 278 9.08 1.73 -5.54
N MET A 279 9.12 2.27 -4.32
CA MET A 279 8.36 1.70 -3.22
C MET A 279 6.88 2.04 -3.34
N LEU A 280 6.04 1.15 -2.81
CA LEU A 280 4.61 1.38 -2.73
C LEU A 280 4.30 2.28 -1.54
N HIS A 281 3.66 3.42 -1.81
CA HIS A 281 3.18 4.37 -0.82
C HIS A 281 1.66 4.53 -0.92
N PRO A 282 0.85 3.81 -0.12
CA PRO A 282 -0.57 4.12 0.00
C PRO A 282 -0.72 5.44 0.75
N PHE A 283 -1.03 6.52 0.04
CA PHE A 283 -1.06 7.85 0.64
C PHE A 283 -2.44 8.11 1.26
N HIS A 284 -2.46 8.35 2.57
CA HIS A 284 -3.66 8.61 3.37
C HIS A 284 -3.73 10.06 3.83
N ILE A 285 -4.95 10.63 3.86
CA ILE A 285 -5.20 12.01 4.28
C ILE A 285 -6.33 12.03 5.31
N HIS A 286 -6.04 12.56 6.49
CA HIS A 286 -7.02 12.68 7.59
C HIS A 286 -8.07 13.75 7.31
N GLY A 287 -9.21 13.68 7.99
CA GLY A 287 -10.22 14.75 7.99
C GLY A 287 -11.05 14.88 6.70
N THR A 288 -10.88 13.97 5.73
CA THR A 288 -11.60 14.00 4.46
C THR A 288 -11.91 12.59 3.95
N GLN A 289 -12.94 12.49 3.12
CA GLN A 289 -13.04 11.47 2.09
C GLN A 289 -12.93 12.20 0.76
N PHE A 290 -12.03 11.77 -0.11
CA PHE A 290 -11.68 12.44 -1.36
C PHE A 290 -12.11 11.63 -2.58
N ARG A 291 -12.00 12.28 -3.74
CA ARG A 291 -12.17 11.66 -5.06
C ARG A 291 -10.82 11.55 -5.74
N ILE A 292 -10.47 10.37 -6.25
CA ILE A 292 -9.24 10.19 -7.03
C ILE A 292 -9.47 10.76 -8.44
N LEU A 293 -8.60 11.66 -8.88
CA LEU A 293 -8.58 12.21 -10.24
C LEU A 293 -7.64 11.40 -11.13
N SER A 294 -6.47 11.05 -10.60
CA SER A 294 -5.47 10.17 -11.21
C SER A 294 -4.86 9.27 -10.14
N GLU A 295 -4.75 7.99 -10.41
CA GLU A 295 -4.08 7.01 -9.56
C GLU A 295 -2.84 6.48 -10.27
N ASN A 296 -1.68 6.91 -9.78
CA ASN A 296 -0.36 6.55 -10.28
C ASN A 296 -0.22 6.73 -11.81
N GLY A 297 -0.68 7.87 -12.31
CA GLY A 297 -0.63 8.26 -13.73
C GLY A 297 -1.77 7.73 -14.60
N LYS A 298 -2.75 7.03 -14.04
CA LYS A 298 -3.89 6.46 -14.77
C LYS A 298 -5.22 6.91 -14.18
N ALA A 299 -6.29 6.82 -14.97
CA ALA A 299 -7.64 6.98 -14.42
C ALA A 299 -7.91 5.88 -13.36
N PRO A 300 -8.58 6.20 -12.24
CA PRO A 300 -8.90 5.19 -11.22
C PRO A 300 -9.82 4.11 -11.80
N ALA A 301 -9.61 2.85 -11.39
CA ALA A 301 -10.51 1.77 -11.73
C ALA A 301 -11.94 2.05 -11.23
N ALA A 302 -12.97 1.52 -11.89
CA ALA A 302 -14.37 1.83 -11.60
C ALA A 302 -14.73 1.70 -10.10
N HIS A 303 -14.29 0.61 -9.44
CA HIS A 303 -14.53 0.39 -8.01
C HIS A 303 -13.79 1.38 -7.08
N ARG A 304 -12.83 2.15 -7.60
CA ARG A 304 -12.01 3.15 -6.89
C ARG A 304 -12.45 4.59 -7.18
N THR A 305 -13.49 4.79 -8.00
CA THR A 305 -14.02 6.13 -8.35
C THR A 305 -14.91 6.76 -7.29
N GLY A 306 -15.28 6.00 -6.26
CA GLY A 306 -16.11 6.43 -5.13
C GLY A 306 -15.36 7.32 -4.14
N TRP A 307 -15.81 7.30 -2.88
CA TRP A 307 -15.17 8.02 -1.78
C TRP A 307 -14.00 7.21 -1.22
N LYS A 308 -12.81 7.82 -1.24
CA LYS A 308 -11.55 7.20 -0.81
C LYS A 308 -10.88 8.07 0.25
N ASP A 309 -10.11 7.45 1.12
CA ASP A 309 -9.17 8.17 1.98
C ASP A 309 -7.71 7.73 1.76
N THR A 310 -7.51 6.74 0.88
CA THR A 310 -6.18 6.24 0.49
C THR A 310 -6.05 6.23 -1.04
N VAL A 311 -4.87 6.57 -1.58
CA VAL A 311 -4.55 6.52 -3.02
C VAL A 311 -3.19 5.87 -3.25
N ARG A 312 -3.05 5.03 -4.29
CA ARG A 312 -1.75 4.42 -4.63
C ARG A 312 -0.75 5.48 -5.11
N VAL A 313 0.48 5.47 -4.62
CA VAL A 313 1.61 6.21 -5.19
C VAL A 313 2.82 5.29 -5.25
N GLU A 314 3.39 5.06 -6.43
CA GLU A 314 4.52 4.12 -6.60
C GLU A 314 5.25 4.43 -7.92
N GLY A 315 6.41 5.09 -7.84
CA GLY A 315 7.20 5.53 -9.01
C GLY A 315 6.49 6.52 -9.94
N GLY A 316 5.26 6.94 -9.62
CA GLY A 316 4.40 7.79 -10.43
C GLY A 316 3.77 8.92 -9.63
N ILE A 317 2.73 9.52 -10.21
CA ILE A 317 2.02 10.68 -9.65
C ILE A 317 0.54 10.36 -9.54
N SER A 318 -0.02 10.62 -8.36
CA SER A 318 -1.45 10.59 -8.11
C SER A 318 -1.98 11.98 -7.86
N GLU A 319 -3.26 12.18 -8.18
CA GLU A 319 -3.96 13.43 -7.95
C GLU A 319 -5.32 13.14 -7.32
N VAL A 320 -5.63 13.84 -6.23
CA VAL A 320 -6.88 13.71 -5.49
C VAL A 320 -7.56 15.07 -5.31
N LEU A 321 -8.88 15.05 -5.29
CA LEU A 321 -9.73 16.19 -5.00
C LEU A 321 -10.23 16.08 -3.54
N VAL A 322 -9.69 16.93 -2.67
CA VAL A 322 -9.98 16.95 -1.22
C VAL A 322 -10.86 18.14 -0.86
N LYS A 323 -11.60 18.02 0.25
CA LYS A 323 -12.33 19.13 0.90
C LYS A 323 -12.46 18.82 2.38
N PHE A 324 -12.08 19.78 3.22
CA PHE A 324 -12.11 19.61 4.67
C PHE A 324 -13.26 20.41 5.26
N ASP A 325 -14.19 19.74 5.96
CA ASP A 325 -15.40 20.38 6.50
C ASP A 325 -15.27 20.76 8.00
N HIS A 326 -14.17 20.38 8.64
CA HIS A 326 -13.93 20.54 10.07
C HIS A 326 -12.59 21.26 10.32
N ASP A 327 -12.52 22.04 11.39
CA ASP A 327 -11.30 22.75 11.79
C ASP A 327 -10.26 21.77 12.35
N ALA A 328 -8.98 22.07 12.14
CA ALA A 328 -7.86 21.35 12.75
C ALA A 328 -6.80 22.36 13.21
N PRO A 329 -6.81 22.80 14.48
CA PRO A 329 -5.83 23.75 14.99
C PRO A 329 -4.44 23.09 15.09
N LYS A 330 -3.39 23.90 15.25
CA LYS A 330 -1.99 23.43 15.28
C LYS A 330 -1.76 22.31 16.30
N GLU A 331 -2.39 22.41 17.46
CA GLU A 331 -2.26 21.49 18.59
C GLU A 331 -2.92 20.13 18.32
N HIS A 332 -3.81 20.08 17.32
CA HIS A 332 -4.58 18.90 16.89
C HIS A 332 -4.63 18.85 15.35
N ALA A 333 -3.49 19.08 14.71
CA ALA A 333 -3.38 19.13 13.25
C ALA A 333 -3.79 17.79 12.62
N TYR A 334 -4.34 17.84 11.41
CA TYR A 334 -4.54 16.64 10.59
C TYR A 334 -3.23 16.14 10.01
N MET A 335 -3.15 14.85 9.72
CA MET A 335 -2.00 14.24 9.07
C MET A 335 -2.29 13.87 7.61
N ALA A 336 -1.25 13.94 6.79
CA ALA A 336 -1.19 13.31 5.48
C ALA A 336 0.11 12.53 5.37
N HIS A 337 0.03 11.23 5.09
CA HIS A 337 1.16 10.32 5.26
C HIS A 337 1.08 9.09 4.36
N CYS A 338 2.22 8.43 4.20
CA CYS A 338 2.25 7.07 3.70
C CYS A 338 1.66 6.12 4.76
N HIS A 339 0.80 5.19 4.35
CA HIS A 339 0.19 4.19 5.22
C HIS A 339 0.92 2.82 5.17
N LEU A 340 2.13 2.80 4.57
CA LEU A 340 3.15 1.83 4.93
C LEU A 340 3.77 2.32 6.24
N LEU A 341 3.42 1.67 7.35
CA LEU A 341 3.59 2.27 8.68
C LEU A 341 5.05 2.57 9.02
N GLU A 342 5.98 1.74 8.58
CA GLU A 342 7.40 1.99 8.84
C GLU A 342 7.92 3.23 8.09
N HIS A 343 7.33 3.61 6.96
CA HIS A 343 7.64 4.89 6.28
C HIS A 343 7.09 6.08 7.06
N GLU A 344 5.88 5.96 7.60
CA GLU A 344 5.28 6.98 8.48
C GLU A 344 6.15 7.22 9.72
N ASP A 345 6.49 6.15 10.45
CA ASP A 345 7.28 6.19 11.68
C ASP A 345 8.70 6.73 11.49
N THR A 346 9.21 6.71 10.27
CA THR A 346 10.55 7.20 9.90
C THR A 346 10.53 8.51 9.12
N GLY A 347 9.36 9.17 9.08
CA GLY A 347 9.25 10.58 8.70
C GLY A 347 8.35 10.91 7.53
N MET A 348 7.77 9.94 6.81
CA MET A 348 6.92 10.16 5.63
C MET A 348 5.50 10.61 5.99
N MET A 349 5.42 11.67 6.78
CA MET A 349 4.20 12.28 7.28
C MET A 349 4.37 13.80 7.35
N LEU A 350 3.27 14.52 7.14
CA LEU A 350 3.18 15.95 7.43
C LEU A 350 1.93 16.24 8.26
N GLY A 351 2.03 17.22 9.14
CA GLY A 351 0.87 17.85 9.75
C GLY A 351 0.36 19.02 8.90
N PHE A 352 -0.94 19.27 8.88
CA PHE A 352 -1.55 20.47 8.31
C PHE A 352 -2.74 20.94 9.15
N THR A 353 -3.02 22.24 9.07
CA THR A 353 -4.17 22.86 9.74
C THR A 353 -5.30 23.12 8.75
N VAL A 354 -6.52 23.29 9.26
CA VAL A 354 -7.72 23.62 8.47
C VAL A 354 -8.48 24.74 9.17
#